data_AF-A0A7W0PXK4-F1
#
_entry.id   AF-A0A7W0PXK4-F1
#
_cell.length_a   1.000
_cell.length_b   1.000
_cell.length_c   1.000
_cell.angle_alpha   90.00
_cell.angle_beta   90.00
_cell.angle_gamma   90.00
#
_symmetry.space_group_name_H-M   'P 1'
#
loop_
_entity.id
_entity.type
_entity.pdbx_description
1 polymer ?
#
loop_
_entity_poly.entity_id
_entity_poly.type
_entity_poly.pdbx_seq_one_letter_code
_entity_poly.pdbx_strand_id
1 'polypeptide(L)'
;MRSEIGVCSWSFDNAAPEDLARACQEAGVCVLQLGLQRFLSGSWQAEEAMSVLHRAGLRAVSGMMTTLGEDYTTVASIRETGGVRGDAAWPANLELAERAAELAERLELGLVTCTPGTCRQW
;
A
#
# COMPACT_ATOMS: atom_id res chain seq x y z
N MET A 1 14.44 -17.96 -4.21
CA MET A 1 13.20 -18.77 -4.19
C MET A 1 12.10 -17.97 -4.86
N ARG A 2 11.29 -18.58 -5.72
CA ARG A 2 10.01 -17.98 -6.15
C ARG A 2 8.99 -18.39 -5.08
N SER A 3 8.55 -17.46 -4.25
CA SER A 3 7.38 -17.71 -3.40
C SER A 3 6.13 -17.52 -4.23
N GLU A 4 5.25 -18.51 -4.21
CA GLU A 4 3.97 -18.49 -4.95
C GLU A 4 2.94 -17.58 -4.28
N ILE A 5 3.20 -17.15 -3.05
CA ILE A 5 2.31 -16.33 -2.23
C ILE A 5 3.03 -15.04 -1.83
N GLY A 6 2.34 -13.92 -2.02
CA GLY A 6 2.71 -12.61 -1.50
C GLY A 6 1.61 -12.06 -0.60
N VAL A 7 1.95 -11.04 0.19
CA VAL A 7 1.03 -10.42 1.16
C VAL A 7 1.03 -8.90 1.00
N CYS A 8 -0.13 -8.27 1.21
CA CYS A 8 -0.23 -6.83 1.29
C CYS A 8 0.26 -6.36 2.67
N SER A 9 1.16 -5.39 2.71
CA SER A 9 1.73 -4.95 4.00
C SER A 9 0.67 -4.35 4.93
N TRP A 10 -0.49 -3.89 4.42
CA TRP A 10 -1.62 -3.45 5.25
C TRP A 10 -2.19 -4.54 6.16
N SER A 11 -1.95 -5.82 5.84
CA SER A 11 -2.37 -6.93 6.69
C SER A 11 -1.58 -7.02 8.00
N PHE A 12 -0.50 -6.25 8.15
CA PHE A 12 0.32 -6.21 9.36
C PHE A 12 0.28 -4.84 10.00
N ASP A 13 0.35 -4.83 11.34
CA ASP A 13 0.73 -3.63 12.05
C ASP A 13 2.23 -3.36 11.81
N ASN A 14 2.53 -2.21 11.22
CA ASN A 14 3.85 -1.88 10.68
C ASN A 14 4.19 -0.41 10.90
N ALA A 15 4.22 0.02 12.16
CA ALA A 15 4.65 1.37 12.50
C ALA A 15 6.05 1.69 11.92
N ALA A 16 6.98 0.74 12.01
CA ALA A 16 8.32 0.84 11.42
C ALA A 16 8.59 -0.29 10.38
N PRO A 17 9.57 -0.10 9.46
CA PRO A 17 9.97 -1.14 8.50
C PRO A 17 10.39 -2.45 9.17
N GLU A 18 11.00 -2.38 10.35
CA GLU A 18 11.44 -3.52 11.16
C GLU A 18 10.26 -4.34 11.68
N ASP A 19 9.12 -3.69 11.99
CA ASP A 19 7.92 -4.37 12.44
C ASP A 19 7.32 -5.21 11.31
N LEU A 20 7.28 -4.65 10.09
CA LEU A 20 6.87 -5.38 8.89
C LEU A 20 7.81 -6.55 8.62
N ALA A 21 9.13 -6.33 8.72
CA ALA A 21 10.13 -7.37 8.52
C ALA A 21 9.92 -8.55 9.47
N ARG A 22 9.75 -8.27 10.77
CA ARG A 22 9.50 -9.28 11.79
C ARG A 22 8.19 -10.04 11.54
N ALA A 23 7.09 -9.32 11.26
CA ALA A 23 5.80 -9.94 10.99
C ALA A 23 5.85 -10.86 9.75
N CYS A 24 6.57 -10.47 8.70
CA CYS A 24 6.73 -11.31 7.51
C CYS A 24 7.56 -12.57 7.79
N GLN A 25 8.61 -12.46 8.61
CA GLN A 25 9.42 -13.62 9.03
C GLN A 25 8.60 -14.61 9.85
N GLU A 26 7.81 -14.12 10.82
CA GLU A 26 6.90 -14.94 11.63
C GLU A 26 5.84 -15.63 10.76
N ALA A 27 5.33 -14.95 9.74
CA ALA A 27 4.36 -15.49 8.79
C ALA A 27 4.99 -16.37 7.69
N GLY A 28 6.33 -16.44 7.58
CA GLY A 28 7.01 -17.23 6.55
C GLY A 28 6.84 -16.69 5.11
N VAL A 29 6.60 -15.39 4.95
CA VAL A 29 6.37 -14.72 3.67
C VAL A 29 7.53 -13.80 3.30
N CYS A 30 7.83 -13.70 2.01
CA CYS A 30 8.94 -12.86 1.53
C CYS A 30 8.61 -12.01 0.29
N VAL A 31 7.38 -12.03 -0.19
CA VAL A 31 6.91 -11.23 -1.33
C VAL A 31 5.83 -10.27 -0.85
N LEU A 32 6.01 -8.98 -1.16
CA LEU A 32 5.15 -7.91 -0.66
C LEU A 32 4.44 -7.14 -1.78
N GLN A 33 3.15 -6.88 -1.58
CA GLN A 33 2.51 -5.67 -2.09
C GLN A 33 2.63 -4.60 -1.00
N LEU A 34 3.35 -3.51 -1.30
CA LEU A 34 3.77 -2.54 -0.30
C LEU A 34 2.76 -1.39 -0.19
N GLY A 35 2.23 -1.17 1.02
CA GLY A 35 1.43 0.00 1.33
C GLY A 35 2.25 1.28 1.22
N LEU A 36 1.93 2.14 0.24
CA LEU A 36 2.72 3.33 -0.08
C LEU A 36 2.50 4.47 0.92
N GLN A 37 1.42 4.43 1.70
CA GLN A 37 1.02 5.54 2.56
C GLN A 37 2.09 5.94 3.59
N ARG A 38 2.87 4.98 4.11
CA ARG A 38 3.95 5.26 5.07
C ARG A 38 5.08 6.10 4.47
N PHE A 39 5.35 5.93 3.18
CA PHE A 39 6.33 6.71 2.44
C PHE A 39 5.74 8.07 2.04
N LEU A 40 4.49 8.09 1.57
CA LEU A 40 3.80 9.30 1.14
C LEU A 40 3.51 10.26 2.31
N SER A 41 3.37 9.76 3.53
CA SER A 41 3.27 10.56 4.76
C SER A 41 4.64 11.00 5.31
N GLY A 42 5.75 10.51 4.75
CA GLY A 42 7.10 10.74 5.26
C GLY A 42 7.43 9.97 6.54
N SER A 43 6.54 9.07 7.00
CA SER A 43 6.79 8.24 8.18
C SER A 43 7.93 7.25 7.97
N TRP A 44 8.11 6.78 6.73
CA TRP A 44 9.22 5.94 6.30
C TRP A 44 10.06 6.68 5.28
N GLN A 45 11.37 6.74 5.50
CA GLN A 45 12.32 7.14 4.47
C GLN A 45 12.52 5.99 3.49
N ALA A 46 12.43 6.27 2.18
CA ALA A 46 12.35 5.25 1.15
C ALA A 46 13.57 4.32 1.16
N GLU A 47 14.76 4.90 1.13
CA GLU A 47 16.03 4.19 1.00
C GLU A 47 16.33 3.36 2.26
N GLU A 48 16.05 3.92 3.45
CA GLU A 48 16.25 3.24 4.73
C GLU A 48 15.29 2.07 4.90
N ALA A 49 14.00 2.30 4.65
CA ALA A 49 12.97 1.28 4.77
C ALA A 49 13.23 0.12 3.80
N MET A 50 13.52 0.41 2.52
CA MET A 50 13.85 -0.63 1.55
C MET A 50 15.12 -1.41 1.94
N SER A 51 16.13 -0.74 2.50
CA SER A 51 17.33 -1.41 3.03
C SER A 51 17.00 -2.39 4.16
N VAL A 52 16.09 -2.02 5.07
CA VAL A 52 15.59 -2.93 6.12
C VAL A 52 14.88 -4.14 5.52
N LEU A 53 13.93 -3.91 4.61
CA LEU A 53 13.15 -4.97 3.99
C LEU A 53 14.03 -5.94 3.16
N HIS A 54 14.98 -5.40 2.39
CA HIS A 54 15.91 -6.22 1.60
C HIS A 54 16.84 -7.06 2.49
N ARG A 55 17.38 -6.49 3.59
CA ARG A 55 18.21 -7.25 4.55
C ARG A 55 17.42 -8.37 5.22
N ALA A 56 16.11 -8.19 5.40
CA ALA A 56 15.21 -9.22 5.92
C ALA A 56 14.81 -10.27 4.86
N GLY A 57 15.31 -10.16 3.62
CA GLY A 57 14.99 -11.09 2.53
C GLY A 57 13.62 -10.83 1.88
N LEU A 58 13.01 -9.68 2.12
CA LEU A 58 11.71 -9.31 1.57
C LEU A 58 11.87 -8.62 0.22
N ARG A 59 10.94 -8.90 -0.69
CA ARG A 59 10.89 -8.31 -2.03
C ARG A 59 9.52 -7.69 -2.28
N ALA A 60 9.49 -6.37 -2.42
CA ALA A 60 8.32 -5.66 -2.89
C ALA A 60 8.16 -5.87 -4.42
N VAL A 61 6.94 -6.19 -4.87
CA VAL A 61 6.64 -6.44 -6.29
C VAL A 61 5.58 -5.51 -6.86
N SER A 62 4.83 -4.83 -5.99
CA SER A 62 3.84 -3.83 -6.36
C SER A 62 3.57 -2.90 -5.17
N GLY A 63 2.95 -1.76 -5.43
CA GLY A 63 2.46 -0.82 -4.43
C GLY A 63 0.95 -0.86 -4.25
N MET A 64 0.47 -0.48 -3.07
CA MET A 64 -0.94 -0.22 -2.76
C MET A 64 -1.06 1.20 -2.22
N MET A 65 -1.78 2.06 -2.95
CA MET A 65 -2.15 3.41 -2.51
C MET A 65 -3.50 3.35 -1.78
N THR A 66 -3.59 4.02 -0.63
CA THR A 66 -4.87 4.27 0.05
C THR A 66 -5.52 5.51 -0.54
N THR A 67 -6.82 5.47 -0.80
CA THR A 67 -7.54 6.68 -1.21
C THR A 67 -8.05 7.42 0.02
N LEU A 68 -7.97 8.74 -0.01
CA LEU A 68 -8.48 9.61 1.04
C LEU A 68 -10.01 9.57 1.06
N GLY A 69 -10.56 9.60 2.27
CA GLY A 69 -12.00 9.65 2.52
C GLY A 69 -12.67 8.30 2.71
N GLU A 70 -11.94 7.18 2.56
CA GLU A 70 -12.50 5.85 2.74
C GLU A 70 -12.90 5.57 4.19
N ASP A 71 -14.13 5.09 4.38
CA ASP A 71 -14.66 4.60 5.64
C ASP A 71 -15.06 3.13 5.49
N TYR A 72 -14.27 2.27 6.12
CA TYR A 72 -14.44 0.82 6.12
C TYR A 72 -15.23 0.28 7.33
N THR A 73 -15.87 1.14 8.12
CA THR A 73 -16.60 0.73 9.33
C THR A 73 -17.85 -0.11 9.03
N THR A 74 -18.55 0.16 7.93
CA THR A 74 -19.74 -0.59 7.51
C THR A 74 -19.79 -0.78 6.00
N VAL A 75 -20.51 -1.81 5.53
CA VAL A 75 -20.74 -2.00 4.08
C VAL A 75 -21.44 -0.79 3.44
N ALA A 76 -22.32 -0.13 4.19
CA ALA A 76 -22.98 1.11 3.74
C ALA A 76 -21.96 2.24 3.56
N SER A 77 -21.08 2.45 4.53
CA SER A 77 -19.98 3.42 4.43
C SER A 77 -19.08 3.12 3.23
N ILE A 78 -18.65 1.86 3.05
CA ILE A 78 -17.81 1.44 1.91
C ILE A 78 -18.49 1.73 0.57
N ARG A 79 -19.82 1.58 0.49
CA ARG A 79 -20.59 1.89 -0.72
C ARG A 79 -20.54 3.38 -1.08
N GLU A 80 -20.50 4.23 -0.07
CA GLU A 80 -20.52 5.68 -0.21
C GLU A 80 -19.13 6.27 -0.42
N THR A 81 -18.13 5.75 0.30
CA THR A 81 -16.81 6.38 0.47
C THR A 81 -15.65 5.56 -0.08
N GLY A 82 -15.87 4.28 -0.42
CA GLY A 82 -14.80 3.39 -0.86
C GLY A 82 -14.19 3.80 -2.20
N GLY A 83 -12.86 3.77 -2.25
CA GLY A 83 -12.07 4.00 -3.45
C GLY A 83 -12.11 5.42 -4.02
N VAL A 84 -11.76 5.53 -5.30
CA VAL A 84 -11.55 6.82 -6.00
C VAL A 84 -12.82 7.61 -6.32
N ARG A 85 -14.00 7.14 -5.93
CA ARG A 85 -15.29 7.67 -6.41
C ARG A 85 -15.71 9.00 -5.77
N GLY A 86 -15.22 9.33 -4.58
CA GLY A 86 -15.64 10.53 -3.86
C GLY A 86 -15.16 11.83 -4.52
N ASP A 87 -16.06 12.59 -5.14
CA ASP A 87 -15.74 13.87 -5.81
C ASP A 87 -15.00 14.85 -4.89
N ALA A 88 -15.39 14.91 -3.62
CA ALA A 88 -14.78 15.80 -2.63
C ALA A 88 -13.28 15.50 -2.38
N ALA A 89 -12.88 14.23 -2.50
CA ALA A 89 -11.49 13.79 -2.30
C ALA A 89 -10.73 13.61 -3.62
N TRP A 90 -11.40 13.71 -4.77
CA TRP A 90 -10.82 13.42 -6.09
C TRP A 90 -9.54 14.21 -6.39
N PRO A 91 -9.48 15.56 -6.22
CA PRO A 91 -8.26 16.30 -6.51
C PRO A 91 -7.07 15.84 -5.66
N ALA A 92 -7.28 15.57 -4.38
CA ALA A 92 -6.24 15.11 -3.48
C ALA A 92 -5.82 13.67 -3.76
N ASN A 93 -6.75 12.80 -4.15
CA ASN A 93 -6.46 11.43 -4.56
C ASN A 93 -5.69 11.36 -5.88
N LEU A 94 -5.94 12.29 -6.81
CA LEU A 94 -5.17 12.39 -8.05
C LEU A 94 -3.72 12.82 -7.77
N GLU A 95 -3.52 13.85 -6.95
CA GLU A 95 -2.18 14.26 -6.51
C GLU A 95 -1.47 13.12 -5.77
N LEU A 96 -2.18 12.38 -4.92
CA LEU A 96 -1.62 11.22 -4.22
C LEU A 96 -1.22 10.11 -5.21
N ALA A 97 -2.00 9.89 -6.27
CA ALA A 97 -1.70 8.90 -7.30
C ALA A 97 -0.45 9.28 -8.11
N GLU A 98 -0.28 10.55 -8.44
CA GLU A 98 0.92 11.06 -9.10
C GLU A 98 2.16 10.84 -8.23
N ARG A 99 2.09 11.24 -6.96
CA ARG A 99 3.18 11.01 -5.98
C ARG A 99 3.45 9.53 -5.75
N ALA A 100 2.41 8.69 -5.75
CA ALA A 100 2.54 7.25 -5.62
C ALA A 100 3.24 6.63 -6.85
N ALA A 101 2.98 7.14 -8.06
CA ALA A 101 3.66 6.71 -9.28
C ALA A 101 5.14 7.11 -9.27
N GLU A 102 5.47 8.35 -8.88
CA GLU A 102 6.86 8.81 -8.74
C GLU A 102 7.62 7.98 -7.69
N LEU A 103 6.98 7.70 -6.54
CA LEU A 103 7.55 6.84 -5.53
C LEU A 103 7.74 5.41 -6.05
N ALA A 104 6.76 4.86 -6.76
CA ALA A 104 6.86 3.51 -7.32
C ALA A 104 8.02 3.38 -8.30
N GLU A 105 8.26 4.39 -9.14
CA GLU A 105 9.43 4.44 -10.02
C GLU A 105 10.73 4.41 -9.21
N ARG A 106 10.85 5.25 -8.17
CA ARG A 106 12.02 5.27 -7.27
C ARG A 106 12.25 3.96 -6.54
N LEU A 107 11.18 3.24 -6.21
CA LEU A 107 11.20 1.95 -5.53
C LEU A 107 11.28 0.75 -6.50
N GLU A 108 11.39 1.01 -7.81
CA GLU A 108 11.40 -0.01 -8.87
C GLU A 108 10.16 -0.93 -8.87
N LEU A 109 9.00 -0.39 -8.48
CA LEU A 109 7.73 -1.10 -8.47
C LEU A 109 7.02 -0.94 -9.83
N GLY A 110 6.81 -2.05 -10.54
CA GLY A 110 6.18 -2.04 -11.86
C GLY A 110 4.64 -1.88 -11.87
N LEU A 111 4.01 -1.80 -10.70
CA LEU A 111 2.55 -1.69 -10.57
C LEU A 111 2.18 -0.97 -9.27
N VAL A 112 1.29 0.01 -9.37
CA VAL A 112 0.56 0.59 -8.24
C VAL A 112 -0.92 0.24 -8.36
N THR A 113 -1.49 -0.24 -7.26
CA THR A 113 -2.91 -0.56 -7.16
C THR A 113 -3.59 0.38 -6.17
N CYS A 114 -4.90 0.57 -6.33
CA CYS A 114 -5.74 1.30 -5.39
C CYS A 114 -7.14 0.68 -5.40
N THR A 115 -7.94 0.98 -4.38
CA THR A 115 -9.34 0.54 -4.35
C THR A 115 -10.13 1.34 -5.40
N PRO A 116 -10.77 0.67 -6.38
CA PRO A 116 -11.57 1.38 -7.39
C PRO A 116 -12.91 1.89 -6.81
N GLY A 117 -13.34 1.34 -5.67
CA GLY A 117 -14.62 1.63 -5.04
C GLY A 117 -15.73 0.70 -5.52
N THR A 118 -16.97 0.97 -5.10
CA THR A 118 -18.14 0.19 -5.51
C THR A 118 -18.83 0.79 -6.74
N CYS A 119 -19.02 -0.02 -7.77
CA CYS A 119 -19.84 0.32 -8.93
C CYS A 119 -21.32 0.26 -8.56
N ARG A 120 -22.12 1.29 -8.94
CA ARG A 120 -23.55 1.40 -8.60
C ARG A 120 -24.45 0.33 -9.25
N GLN A 121 -23.90 -0.61 -10.02
CA GLN A 121 -24.62 -1.58 -10.83
C GLN A 121 -24.11 -3.02 -10.57
N TRP A 122 -24.38 -3.55 -9.39
CA TRP A 122 -24.49 -4.98 -9.11
C TRP A 122 -25.56 -5.19 -8.05
#